data_AF-A0A068YL26-F1
#
_entry.id   AF-A0A068YL26-F1
#
_cell.length_a   1.000
_cell.length_b   1.000
_cell.length_c   1.000
_cell.angle_alpha   90.00
_cell.angle_beta   90.00
_cell.angle_gamma   90.00
#
_symmetry.space_group_name_H-M   'P 1'
#
loop_
_entity.id
_entity.type
_entity.pdbx_description
1 polymer ?
#
loop_
_entity_poly.entity_id
_entity_poly.type
_entity_poly.pdbx_seq_one_letter_code
_entity_poly.pdbx_strand_id
1 'polypeptide(L)'
;MQELYSDRNYASRDQQFARIASTIARLFSQPSVATAAALAEVHALTETLGERMGHAWRADSRAAPQDGESARYVRCWRQSGDQAARQQQLDVVQQLGRELDRLTRARGLRTLFRLMRRGATAAGLEALQQFLETGFDAFAQMVSAEEFLTQVRDRESEWIRALFDDGDVACATELSHLLASDGAH
;
A
#
# COMPACT_ATOMS: atom_id res chain seq x y z
N MET A 1 -3.79 18.73 1.03
CA MET A 1 -4.31 17.76 0.04
C MET A 1 -4.36 18.37 -1.37
N GLN A 2 -3.28 19.03 -1.84
CA GLN A 2 -3.31 19.81 -3.08
C GLN A 2 -1.96 19.87 -3.82
N GLU A 3 -1.07 18.89 -3.62
CA GLU A 3 0.22 18.83 -4.34
C GLU A 3 0.32 17.69 -5.36
N LEU A 4 -0.72 16.85 -5.49
CA LEU A 4 -0.67 15.65 -6.35
C LEU A 4 -1.19 15.84 -7.78
N TYR A 5 -1.72 17.02 -8.13
CA TYR A 5 -2.30 17.29 -9.46
C TYR A 5 -1.83 18.63 -10.06
N SER A 6 -0.56 18.97 -9.88
CA SER A 6 0.02 20.10 -10.62
C SER A 6 0.48 19.67 -12.00
N ASP A 7 0.12 20.46 -13.01
CA ASP A 7 0.44 20.32 -14.44
C ASP A 7 1.94 20.60 -14.72
N ARG A 8 2.83 19.86 -14.04
CA ARG A 8 4.28 19.97 -14.20
C ARG A 8 4.79 18.76 -14.98
N ASN A 9 5.58 19.02 -16.01
CA ASN A 9 6.14 18.03 -16.93
C ASN A 9 6.96 16.95 -16.19
N TYR A 10 6.33 15.83 -15.81
CA TYR A 10 6.91 14.72 -15.04
C TYR A 10 7.91 13.85 -15.83
N ALA A 11 7.92 13.96 -17.16
CA ALA A 11 8.75 13.14 -18.03
C ALA A 11 10.27 13.37 -17.85
N SER A 12 10.69 14.60 -17.52
CA SER A 12 12.11 14.92 -17.31
C SER A 12 12.62 14.38 -15.96
N ARG A 13 11.76 14.37 -14.93
CA ARG A 13 12.06 13.81 -13.62
C ARG A 13 12.23 12.30 -13.71
N ASP A 14 11.32 11.60 -14.39
CA ASP A 14 11.36 10.14 -14.49
C ASP A 14 12.61 9.65 -15.27
N GLN A 15 13.03 10.40 -16.29
CA GLN A 15 14.24 10.07 -17.06
C GLN A 15 15.54 10.33 -16.26
N GLN A 16 15.54 11.32 -15.36
CA GLN A 16 16.64 11.55 -14.41
C GLN A 16 16.63 10.50 -13.29
N PHE A 17 15.45 10.11 -12.80
CA PHE A 17 15.25 9.04 -11.83
C PHE A 17 15.84 7.72 -12.32
N ALA A 18 15.53 7.32 -13.56
CA ALA A 18 16.03 6.08 -14.15
C ALA A 18 17.57 6.01 -14.20
N ARG A 19 18.24 7.15 -14.44
CA ARG A 19 19.73 7.20 -14.49
C ARG A 19 20.37 7.00 -13.12
N ILE A 20 19.79 7.59 -12.07
CA ILE A 20 20.37 7.53 -10.73
C ILE A 20 19.92 6.24 -10.00
N ALA A 21 18.75 5.70 -10.33
CA ALA A 21 18.19 4.48 -9.76
C ALA A 21 19.12 3.26 -9.93
N SER A 22 19.77 3.09 -11.08
CA SER A 22 20.71 1.97 -11.30
C SER A 22 22.00 2.07 -10.47
N THR A 23 22.44 3.29 -10.15
CA THR A 23 23.63 3.55 -9.33
C THR A 23 23.30 3.42 -7.85
N ILE A 24 22.12 3.88 -7.45
CA ILE A 24 21.56 3.71 -6.11
C ILE A 24 21.27 2.23 -5.82
N ALA A 25 20.70 1.48 -6.77
CA ALA A 25 20.44 0.05 -6.66
C ALA A 25 21.70 -0.79 -6.44
N ARG A 26 22.85 -0.37 -7.01
CA ARG A 26 24.15 -1.02 -6.82
C ARG A 26 24.76 -0.79 -5.43
N LEU A 27 24.29 0.21 -4.69
CA LEU A 27 24.71 0.48 -3.31
C LEU A 27 23.87 -0.27 -2.28
N PHE A 28 22.77 -0.90 -2.73
CA PHE A 28 21.85 -1.62 -1.87
C PHE A 28 22.19 -3.11 -1.81
N SER A 29 22.02 -3.71 -0.63
CA SER A 29 22.15 -5.15 -0.46
C SER A 29 21.08 -5.89 -1.28
N GLN A 30 21.36 -7.12 -1.71
CA GLN A 30 20.36 -7.97 -2.40
C GLN A 30 18.99 -8.00 -1.67
N PRO A 31 18.92 -8.13 -0.33
CA PRO A 31 17.67 -8.01 0.41
C PRO A 31 16.91 -6.70 0.16
N SER A 32 17.62 -5.56 0.13
CA SER A 32 17.01 -4.25 -0.08
C SER A 32 16.44 -4.08 -1.50
N VAL A 33 17.07 -4.68 -2.50
CA VAL A 33 16.58 -4.70 -3.89
C VAL A 33 15.33 -5.58 -4.01
N ALA A 34 15.33 -6.74 -3.35
CA ALA A 34 14.16 -7.63 -3.31
C ALA A 34 12.95 -6.95 -2.64
N THR A 35 13.16 -6.28 -1.50
CA THR A 35 12.11 -5.50 -0.82
C THR A 35 11.58 -4.37 -1.71
N ALA A 36 12.44 -3.66 -2.43
CA ALA A 36 12.01 -2.60 -3.36
C ALA A 36 11.20 -3.16 -4.54
N ALA A 37 11.59 -4.32 -5.07
CA ALA A 37 10.84 -4.99 -6.14
C ALA A 37 9.46 -5.46 -5.66
N ALA A 38 9.39 -6.08 -4.48
CA ALA A 38 8.13 -6.51 -3.88
C ALA A 38 7.19 -5.32 -3.57
N LEU A 39 7.75 -4.17 -3.17
CA LEU A 39 6.98 -2.94 -2.99
C LEU A 39 6.39 -2.43 -4.31
N ALA A 40 7.19 -2.44 -5.38
CA ALA A 40 6.73 -2.04 -6.70
C ALA A 40 5.64 -2.99 -7.23
N GLU A 41 5.78 -4.30 -6.98
CA GLU A 41 4.78 -5.30 -7.35
C GLU A 41 3.45 -5.07 -6.63
N VAL A 42 3.47 -4.90 -5.30
CA VAL A 42 2.25 -4.60 -4.53
C VAL A 42 1.63 -3.29 -4.99
N HIS A 43 2.43 -2.27 -5.27
CA HIS A 43 1.92 -0.99 -5.74
C HIS A 43 1.18 -1.13 -7.08
N ALA A 44 1.81 -1.76 -8.08
CA ALA A 44 1.19 -2.00 -9.38
C ALA A 44 -0.08 -2.85 -9.27
N LEU A 45 -0.07 -3.87 -8.40
CA LEU A 45 -1.23 -4.69 -8.14
C LEU A 45 -2.37 -3.89 -7.47
N THR A 46 -2.02 -3.02 -6.51
CA THR A 46 -2.98 -2.14 -5.82
C THR A 46 -3.63 -1.19 -6.81
N GLU A 47 -2.85 -0.57 -7.70
CA GLU A 47 -3.38 0.33 -8.74
C GLU A 47 -4.30 -0.42 -9.70
N THR A 48 -3.89 -1.59 -10.18
CA THR A 48 -4.70 -2.43 -11.09
C THR A 48 -6.06 -2.79 -10.46
N LEU A 49 -6.05 -3.22 -9.21
CA LEU A 49 -7.27 -3.58 -8.49
C LEU A 49 -8.15 -2.35 -8.20
N GLY A 50 -7.53 -1.19 -7.88
CA GLY A 50 -8.23 0.07 -7.69
C GLY A 50 -8.88 0.61 -8.98
N GLU A 51 -8.18 0.51 -10.11
CA GLU A 51 -8.70 0.88 -11.42
C GLU A 51 -9.92 0.03 -11.78
N ARG A 52 -9.82 -1.31 -11.63
CA ARG A 52 -10.95 -2.22 -11.86
C ARG A 52 -12.15 -1.87 -10.98
N MET A 53 -11.90 -1.57 -9.71
CA MET A 53 -12.95 -1.14 -8.77
C MET A 53 -13.61 0.18 -9.22
N GLY A 54 -12.81 1.17 -9.65
CA GLY A 54 -13.31 2.44 -10.16
C GLY A 54 -14.11 2.29 -11.46
N HIS A 55 -13.73 1.35 -12.34
CA HIS A 55 -14.51 1.02 -13.52
C HIS A 55 -15.84 0.35 -13.17
N ALA A 56 -15.83 -0.64 -12.27
CA ALA A 56 -17.06 -1.29 -11.79
C ALA A 56 -18.01 -0.26 -11.13
N TRP A 57 -17.46 0.63 -10.31
CA TRP A 57 -18.23 1.71 -9.67
C TRP A 57 -18.90 2.62 -10.70
N ARG A 58 -18.15 3.10 -11.71
CA ARG A 58 -18.71 3.95 -12.77
C ARG A 58 -19.74 3.23 -13.64
N ALA A 59 -19.54 1.94 -13.89
CA ALA A 59 -20.46 1.13 -14.67
C ALA A 59 -21.77 0.83 -13.92
N ASP A 60 -21.73 0.75 -12.58
CA ASP A 60 -22.93 0.63 -11.74
C ASP A 60 -23.73 1.95 -11.78
N SER A 61 -24.51 2.11 -12.85
CA SER A 61 -25.24 3.32 -13.25
C SER A 61 -26.57 3.49 -12.53
N ARG A 62 -26.84 2.69 -11.48
CA ARG A 62 -28.11 2.73 -10.75
C ARG A 62 -28.28 4.10 -10.10
N ALA A 63 -29.38 4.78 -10.44
CA ALA A 63 -29.76 6.08 -9.89
C ALA A 63 -30.01 5.94 -8.38
N ALA A 64 -28.98 6.26 -7.59
CA ALA A 64 -28.83 5.94 -6.17
C ALA A 64 -28.88 4.42 -5.87
N PRO A 65 -27.94 3.88 -5.07
CA PRO A 65 -28.13 2.53 -4.57
C PRO A 65 -29.34 2.57 -3.63
N GLN A 66 -30.46 1.97 -4.03
CA GLN A 66 -31.61 1.73 -3.15
C GLN A 66 -31.19 1.01 -1.85
N ASP A 67 -30.03 0.35 -1.89
CA ASP A 67 -29.43 -0.46 -0.84
C ASP A 67 -28.27 0.25 -0.08
N GLY A 68 -27.94 1.51 -0.41
CA GLY A 68 -26.84 2.28 0.22
C GLY A 68 -25.43 2.11 -0.40
N GLU A 69 -24.48 2.96 0.00
CA GLU A 69 -23.11 2.98 -0.56
C GLU A 69 -22.33 1.69 -0.28
N SER A 70 -22.47 1.10 0.91
CA SER A 70 -21.81 -0.15 1.29
C SER A 70 -22.26 -1.31 0.40
N ALA A 71 -23.56 -1.41 0.10
CA ALA A 71 -24.07 -2.44 -0.80
C ALA A 71 -23.57 -2.26 -2.24
N ARG A 72 -23.46 -1.01 -2.70
CA ARG A 72 -22.82 -0.69 -3.98
C ARG A 72 -21.34 -1.10 -3.97
N TYR A 73 -20.61 -0.80 -2.90
CA TYR A 73 -19.22 -1.19 -2.75
C TYR A 73 -19.04 -2.71 -2.83
N VAL A 74 -19.81 -3.49 -2.07
CA VAL A 74 -19.74 -4.97 -2.09
C VAL A 74 -20.00 -5.52 -3.50
N ARG A 75 -21.02 -5.02 -4.21
CA ARG A 75 -21.28 -5.42 -5.61
C ARG A 75 -20.11 -5.09 -6.53
N CYS A 76 -19.60 -3.86 -6.47
CA CYS A 76 -18.49 -3.41 -7.32
C CYS A 76 -17.20 -4.20 -7.00
N TRP A 77 -16.97 -4.51 -5.73
CA TRP A 77 -15.84 -5.32 -5.27
C TRP A 77 -15.88 -6.71 -5.89
N ARG A 78 -17.04 -7.38 -5.84
CA ARG A 78 -17.21 -8.71 -6.44
C ARG A 78 -17.10 -8.68 -7.95
N GLN A 79 -17.65 -7.66 -8.59
CA GLN A 79 -17.61 -7.52 -10.05
C GLN A 79 -16.20 -7.18 -10.57
N SER A 80 -15.44 -6.37 -9.83
CA SER A 80 -14.03 -6.07 -10.13
C SER A 80 -13.07 -7.15 -9.64
N GLY A 81 -13.60 -8.15 -8.94
CA GLY A 81 -12.87 -9.00 -8.02
C GLY A 81 -11.97 -10.03 -8.66
N ASP A 82 -10.81 -10.20 -8.04
CA ASP A 82 -9.90 -11.31 -8.21
C ASP A 82 -9.43 -11.70 -6.80
N GLN A 83 -10.11 -12.67 -6.20
CA GLN A 83 -9.86 -13.09 -4.81
C GLN A 83 -8.42 -13.60 -4.66
N ALA A 84 -7.90 -14.30 -5.66
CA ALA A 84 -6.52 -14.78 -5.66
C ALA A 84 -5.53 -13.60 -5.69
N ALA A 85 -5.77 -12.59 -6.52
CA ALA A 85 -4.95 -11.39 -6.55
C ALA A 85 -5.02 -10.58 -5.23
N ARG A 86 -6.18 -10.53 -4.56
CA ARG A 86 -6.31 -9.91 -3.24
C ARG A 86 -5.53 -10.67 -2.18
N GLN A 87 -5.56 -11.99 -2.21
CA GLN A 87 -4.75 -12.81 -1.31
C GLN A 87 -3.25 -12.62 -1.59
N GLN A 88 -2.84 -12.60 -2.85
CA GLN A 88 -1.46 -12.32 -3.24
C GLN A 88 -1.01 -10.93 -2.74
N GLN A 89 -1.86 -9.91 -2.88
CA GLN A 89 -1.60 -8.57 -2.36
C GLN A 89 -1.30 -8.60 -0.85
N LEU A 90 -2.14 -9.29 -0.08
CA LEU A 90 -1.95 -9.44 1.37
C LEU A 90 -0.65 -10.20 1.70
N ASP A 91 -0.38 -11.30 1.00
CA ASP A 91 0.81 -12.12 1.23
C ASP A 91 2.11 -11.35 0.98
N VAL A 92 2.16 -10.54 -0.07
CA VAL A 92 3.34 -9.71 -0.37
C VAL A 92 3.47 -8.56 0.63
N VAL A 93 2.37 -7.92 1.06
CA VAL A 93 2.40 -6.92 2.16
C VAL A 93 2.97 -7.54 3.45
N GLN A 94 2.54 -8.77 3.77
CA GLN A 94 3.04 -9.51 4.94
C GLN A 94 4.52 -9.84 4.83
N GLN A 95 5.00 -10.22 3.63
CA GLN A 95 6.42 -10.44 3.38
C GLN A 95 7.23 -9.16 3.55
N LEU A 96 6.77 -8.06 2.95
CA LEU A 96 7.40 -6.74 3.05
C LEU A 96 7.51 -6.29 4.51
N GLY A 97 6.44 -6.42 5.29
CA GLY A 97 6.44 -6.08 6.71
C GLY A 97 7.51 -6.85 7.50
N ARG A 98 7.63 -8.18 7.26
CA ARG A 98 8.65 -9.02 7.91
C ARG A 98 10.06 -8.67 7.46
N GLU A 99 10.25 -8.31 6.19
CA GLU A 99 11.54 -7.88 5.66
C GLU A 99 11.97 -6.54 6.26
N LEU A 100 11.06 -5.56 6.32
CA LEU A 100 11.29 -4.26 6.95
C LEU A 100 11.65 -4.41 8.43
N ASP A 101 10.91 -5.23 9.15
CA ASP A 101 11.16 -5.55 10.57
C ASP A 101 12.55 -6.18 10.79
N ARG A 102 13.02 -7.04 9.87
CA ARG A 102 14.40 -7.57 9.91
C ARG A 102 15.44 -6.51 9.58
N LEU A 103 15.18 -5.69 8.55
CA LEU A 103 16.11 -4.65 8.10
C LEU A 103 16.30 -3.58 9.16
N THR A 104 15.24 -3.16 9.85
CA THR A 104 15.31 -2.12 10.90
C THR A 104 16.14 -2.55 12.11
N ARG A 105 16.28 -3.87 12.34
CA ARG A 105 17.18 -4.45 13.36
C ARG A 105 18.64 -4.56 12.93
N ALA A 106 18.95 -4.35 11.65
CA ALA A 106 20.33 -4.41 11.17
C ALA A 106 21.16 -3.25 11.73
N ARG A 107 22.24 -3.58 12.46
CA ARG A 107 23.13 -2.57 13.05
C ARG A 107 23.75 -1.69 11.95
N GLY A 108 23.67 -0.38 12.13
CA GLY A 108 24.28 0.60 11.23
C GLY A 108 23.42 1.02 10.03
N LEU A 109 22.30 0.33 9.74
CA LEU A 109 21.43 0.70 8.62
C LEU A 109 20.81 2.08 8.82
N ARG A 110 20.39 2.42 10.05
CA ARG A 110 19.94 3.78 10.42
C ARG A 110 20.99 4.86 10.15
N THR A 111 22.26 4.54 10.39
CA THR A 111 23.37 5.49 10.16
C THR A 111 23.62 5.66 8.66
N LEU A 112 23.56 4.58 7.89
CA LEU A 112 23.65 4.64 6.43
C LEU A 112 22.51 5.48 5.83
N PHE A 113 21.26 5.26 6.25
CA PHE A 113 20.10 6.05 5.80
C PHE A 113 20.28 7.55 6.06
N ARG A 114 20.74 7.94 7.25
CA ARG A 114 21.01 9.34 7.58
C ARG A 114 22.12 9.97 6.74
N LEU A 115 23.14 9.19 6.36
CA LEU A 115 24.22 9.68 5.49
C LEU A 115 23.71 9.89 4.05
N MET A 116 22.78 9.06 3.57
CA MET A 116 22.17 9.20 2.24
C MET A 116 21.27 10.43 2.08
N ARG A 117 20.82 11.02 3.20
CA ARG A 117 19.94 12.20 3.20
C ARG A 117 20.48 13.37 2.38
N ARG A 118 21.78 13.65 2.47
CA ARG A 118 22.42 14.74 1.69
C ARG A 118 22.39 14.47 0.19
N GLY A 119 22.60 13.22 -0.23
CA GLY A 119 22.51 12.81 -1.62
C GLY A 119 21.07 12.90 -2.15
N ALA A 120 20.10 12.50 -1.33
CA ALA A 120 18.68 12.58 -1.68
C ALA A 120 18.21 14.04 -1.85
N THR A 121 18.56 14.93 -0.93
CA THR A 121 18.23 16.36 -1.05
C THR A 121 18.88 16.97 -2.29
N ALA A 122 20.15 16.66 -2.57
CA ALA A 122 20.84 17.13 -3.77
C ALA A 122 20.20 16.64 -5.08
N ALA A 123 19.52 15.49 -5.04
CA ALA A 123 18.78 14.92 -6.17
C ALA A 123 17.29 15.33 -6.21
N GLY A 124 16.82 16.20 -5.31
CA GLY A 124 15.41 16.61 -5.23
C GLY A 124 14.47 15.54 -4.68
N LEU A 125 14.99 14.54 -3.97
CA LEU A 125 14.27 13.38 -3.43
C LEU A 125 13.99 13.50 -1.92
N GLU A 126 13.96 14.72 -1.39
CA GLU A 126 13.84 14.96 0.05
C GLU A 126 12.55 14.38 0.64
N ALA A 127 11.41 14.55 -0.04
CA ALA A 127 10.13 14.00 0.42
C ALA A 127 10.14 12.47 0.49
N LEU A 128 10.76 11.80 -0.50
CA LEU A 128 10.90 10.34 -0.52
C LEU A 128 11.81 9.85 0.61
N GLN A 129 12.95 10.52 0.80
CA GLN A 129 13.88 10.20 1.89
C GLN A 129 13.20 10.36 3.25
N GLN A 130 12.43 11.44 3.45
CA GLN A 130 11.75 11.68 4.72
C GLN A 130 10.67 10.64 4.98
N PHE A 131 9.90 10.25 3.96
CA PHE A 131 8.95 9.14 4.06
C PHE A 131 9.64 7.83 4.48
N LEU A 132 10.78 7.49 3.86
CA LEU A 132 11.54 6.29 4.22
C LEU A 132 12.11 6.35 5.65
N GLU A 133 12.62 7.51 6.09
CA GLU A 133 13.11 7.70 7.46
C GLU A 133 11.98 7.55 8.49
N THR A 134 10.81 8.15 8.22
CA THR A 134 9.64 8.02 9.11
C THR A 134 9.15 6.57 9.18
N GLY A 135 9.05 5.88 8.05
CA GLY A 135 8.68 4.46 8.03
C GLY A 135 9.69 3.58 8.77
N PHE A 136 10.99 3.79 8.53
CA PHE A 136 12.06 3.07 9.22
C PHE A 136 11.99 3.30 10.73
N ASP A 137 11.82 4.54 11.17
CA ASP A 137 11.75 4.89 12.59
C ASP A 137 10.49 4.34 13.28
N ALA A 138 9.37 4.25 12.57
CA ALA A 138 8.16 3.60 13.08
C ALA A 138 8.40 2.11 13.35
N PHE A 139 8.93 1.37 12.38
CA PHE A 139 9.24 -0.06 12.55
C PHE A 139 10.36 -0.29 13.57
N ALA A 140 11.36 0.58 13.66
CA ALA A 140 12.47 0.44 14.62
C ALA A 140 12.05 0.67 16.08
N GLN A 141 10.94 1.39 16.32
CA GLN A 141 10.37 1.59 17.65
C GLN A 141 9.50 0.41 18.11
N MET A 142 9.08 -0.44 17.19
CA MET A 142 8.32 -1.65 17.51
C MET A 142 9.28 -2.71 18.08
N VAL A 143 8.87 -3.39 19.17
CA VAL A 143 9.62 -4.53 19.71
C VAL A 143 9.69 -5.66 18.68
N SER A 144 8.58 -5.89 17.98
CA SER A 144 8.46 -6.74 16.79
C SER A 144 7.24 -6.29 15.99
N ALA A 145 7.34 -6.27 14.66
CA ALA A 145 6.17 -6.07 13.80
C ALA A 145 5.25 -7.32 13.73
N GLU A 146 5.66 -8.46 14.28
CA GLU A 146 4.96 -9.73 14.09
C GLU A 146 3.52 -9.76 14.62
N GLU A 147 3.28 -9.18 15.80
CA GLU A 147 1.93 -9.08 16.36
C GLU A 147 1.03 -8.20 15.49
N PHE A 148 1.55 -7.05 15.06
CA PHE A 148 0.86 -6.14 14.15
C PHE A 148 0.55 -6.80 12.80
N LEU A 149 1.53 -7.46 12.18
CA LEU A 149 1.35 -8.16 10.91
C LEU A 149 0.38 -9.34 11.04
N THR A 150 0.35 -10.01 12.18
CA THR A 150 -0.64 -11.06 12.46
C THR A 150 -2.05 -10.48 12.50
N GLN A 151 -2.26 -9.37 13.22
CA GLN A 151 -3.54 -8.68 13.25
C GLN A 151 -3.99 -8.20 11.87
N VAL A 152 -3.08 -7.62 11.08
CA VAL A 152 -3.38 -7.21 9.69
C VAL A 152 -3.79 -8.42 8.87
N ARG A 153 -3.02 -9.52 8.88
CA ARG A 153 -3.39 -10.72 8.12
C ARG A 153 -4.76 -11.24 8.49
N ASP A 154 -5.02 -11.40 9.79
CA ASP A 154 -6.24 -12.06 10.25
C ASP A 154 -7.47 -11.19 9.89
N ARG A 155 -7.39 -9.89 10.14
CA ARG A 155 -8.45 -8.93 9.80
C ARG A 155 -8.68 -8.81 8.28
N GLU A 156 -7.62 -8.65 7.50
CA GLU A 156 -7.75 -8.48 6.04
C GLU A 156 -8.21 -9.78 5.37
N SER A 157 -7.77 -10.95 5.85
CA SER A 157 -8.24 -12.24 5.32
C SER A 157 -9.72 -12.45 5.58
N GLU A 158 -10.20 -12.06 6.77
CA GLU A 158 -11.62 -12.10 7.12
C GLU A 158 -12.44 -11.19 6.20
N TRP A 159 -11.99 -9.95 5.98
CA TRP A 159 -12.67 -9.02 5.07
C TRP A 159 -12.66 -9.49 3.62
N ILE A 160 -11.53 -10.00 3.12
CA ILE A 160 -11.45 -10.56 1.76
C ILE A 160 -12.49 -11.68 1.64
N ARG A 161 -12.53 -12.63 2.58
CA ARG A 161 -13.52 -13.71 2.58
C ARG A 161 -14.95 -13.16 2.62
N ALA A 162 -15.27 -12.28 3.56
CA ALA A 162 -16.62 -11.73 3.73
C ALA A 162 -17.10 -10.98 2.47
N LEU A 163 -16.22 -10.17 1.86
CA LEU A 163 -16.52 -9.41 0.66
C LEU A 163 -16.78 -10.31 -0.56
N PHE A 164 -16.30 -11.55 -0.60
CA PHE A 164 -16.56 -12.50 -1.69
C PHE A 164 -17.66 -13.52 -1.38
N ASP A 165 -17.70 -14.05 -0.17
CA ASP A 165 -18.45 -15.26 0.16
C ASP A 165 -19.73 -15.02 0.99
N ASP A 166 -19.80 -13.93 1.76
CA ASP A 166 -20.95 -13.70 2.64
C ASP A 166 -22.17 -13.15 1.86
N GLY A 167 -23.37 -13.19 2.46
CA GLY A 167 -24.57 -12.65 1.80
C GLY A 167 -24.49 -11.12 1.62
N ASP A 168 -24.96 -10.59 0.48
CA ASP A 168 -24.86 -9.16 0.10
C ASP A 168 -25.31 -8.22 1.23
N VAL A 169 -26.46 -8.52 1.84
CA VAL A 169 -27.05 -7.69 2.90
C VAL A 169 -26.23 -7.77 4.19
N ALA A 170 -25.76 -8.96 4.56
CA ALA A 170 -24.97 -9.15 5.78
C ALA A 170 -23.62 -8.43 5.66
N CYS A 171 -22.91 -8.64 4.56
CA CYS A 171 -21.63 -8.01 4.28
C CYS A 171 -21.75 -6.47 4.19
N ALA A 172 -22.78 -5.95 3.50
CA ALA A 172 -23.01 -4.51 3.40
C ALA A 172 -23.36 -3.88 4.76
N THR A 173 -24.08 -4.60 5.62
CA THR A 173 -24.42 -4.15 6.98
C THR A 173 -23.15 -4.05 7.83
N GLU A 174 -22.32 -5.10 7.81
CA GLU A 174 -21.07 -5.13 8.56
C GLU A 174 -20.10 -4.03 8.10
N LEU A 175 -19.95 -3.83 6.79
CA LEU A 175 -19.14 -2.75 6.24
C LEU A 175 -19.65 -1.38 6.68
N SER A 176 -20.97 -1.18 6.72
CA SER A 176 -21.56 0.08 7.20
C SER A 176 -21.26 0.32 8.68
N HIS A 177 -21.31 -0.72 9.51
CA HIS A 177 -20.96 -0.62 10.92
C HIS A 177 -19.49 -0.26 11.13
N LEU A 178 -18.58 -0.90 10.38
CA LEU A 178 -17.15 -0.58 10.43
C LEU A 178 -16.90 0.89 10.10
N LEU A 179 -17.45 1.37 8.97
CA LEU A 179 -17.27 2.76 8.53
C LEU A 179 -17.90 3.77 9.51
N ALA A 180 -19.00 3.41 10.17
CA ALA A 180 -19.62 4.24 11.19
C ALA A 180 -18.79 4.31 12.50
N SER A 181 -18.10 3.22 12.85
CA SER A 181 -17.23 3.19 14.03
C SER A 181 -15.92 3.98 13.85
N ASP A 182 -15.37 4.01 12.64
CA ASP A 182 -14.13 4.76 12.34
C ASP A 182 -14.36 6.28 12.24
N GLY A 183 -15.59 6.73 12.00
CA GLY A 183 -15.97 8.15 11.94
C GLY A 183 -16.18 8.83 13.31
N ALA A 184 -16.01 8.11 14.41
CA ALA A 184 -16.27 8.58 15.78
C ALA A 184 -15.02 9.11 16.52
N HIS A 185 -13.91 9.34 15.82
CA HIS A 185 -12.65 9.88 16.35
C HIS A 185 -12.24 11.15 15.61
#